data_AF-A0A7X7TB21-F1
#
_entry.id   AF-A0A7X7TB21-F1
#
_cell.length_a   1.000
_cell.length_b   1.000
_cell.length_c   1.000
_cell.angle_alpha   90.00
_cell.angle_beta   90.00
_cell.angle_gamma   90.00
#
_symmetry.space_group_name_H-M   'P 1'
#
loop_
_entity.id
_entity.type
_entity.pdbx_description
1 polymer ?
#
loop_
_entity_poly.entity_id
_entity_poly.type
_entity_poly.pdbx_seq_one_letter_code
_entity_poly.pdbx_strand_id
1 'polypeptide(L)'
;MNIRSNRQGMTRRGFLAASAATAAGLSVLGGCSEGQMFAGKKKKIPVGLQLYSVRGEAEKDLPGVLKAVAKMGYEGVEFAGYYGHKAPDIRKMLDDNGLVCCGTHTQYDTLTPDKFEETVEFNRTLGNKYIIVPWLDPNANNTREAWLKLAREFDALAVKLRPHGMWIGYHAHAGDFKKISGETYWDILFGNTRKEVLMQM
;
A
#
# COMPACT_ATOMS: atom_id res chain seq x y z
N MET A 1 -48.27 -37.53 -39.98
CA MET A 1 -48.44 -36.55 -41.07
C MET A 1 -47.41 -35.45 -40.88
N ASN A 2 -46.49 -35.31 -41.84
CA ASN A 2 -45.41 -34.30 -41.88
C ASN A 2 -45.95 -32.86 -41.77
N ILE A 3 -45.14 -31.92 -41.25
CA ILE A 3 -44.57 -30.78 -42.01
C ILE A 3 -43.64 -29.92 -41.11
N ARG A 4 -42.33 -30.05 -41.41
CA ARG A 4 -41.28 -29.03 -41.65
C ARG A 4 -41.03 -27.85 -40.69
N SER A 5 -39.78 -27.83 -40.22
CA SER A 5 -38.89 -26.69 -39.93
C SER A 5 -39.12 -25.42 -40.77
N ASN A 6 -39.00 -24.25 -40.13
CA ASN A 6 -38.49 -23.06 -40.82
C ASN A 6 -37.66 -22.16 -39.88
N ARG A 7 -36.34 -22.37 -39.87
CA ARG A 7 -35.37 -21.37 -39.40
C ARG A 7 -35.26 -20.28 -40.47
N GLN A 8 -35.76 -19.08 -40.21
CA GLN A 8 -35.35 -17.92 -41.00
C GLN A 8 -34.05 -17.35 -40.42
N GLY A 9 -32.92 -17.81 -40.96
CA GLY A 9 -31.63 -17.16 -40.76
C GLY A 9 -31.57 -15.88 -41.58
N MET A 10 -31.30 -14.74 -40.94
CA MET A 10 -30.90 -13.52 -41.64
C MET A 10 -29.67 -13.82 -42.50
N THR A 11 -29.77 -13.57 -43.80
CA THR A 11 -28.64 -13.74 -44.71
C THR A 11 -27.77 -12.47 -44.71
N ARG A 12 -26.47 -12.66 -44.92
CA ARG A 12 -25.44 -11.59 -44.92
C ARG A 12 -25.68 -10.46 -45.94
N ARG A 13 -26.66 -10.59 -46.84
CA ARG A 13 -27.07 -9.56 -47.81
C ARG A 13 -28.20 -8.65 -47.31
N GLY A 14 -28.91 -9.02 -46.24
CA GLY A 14 -29.94 -8.16 -45.63
C GLY A 14 -29.38 -7.00 -44.79
N PHE A 15 -28.08 -7.03 -44.45
CA PHE A 15 -27.45 -6.02 -43.59
C PHE A 15 -26.81 -4.85 -44.38
N LEU A 16 -26.62 -4.99 -45.70
CA LEU A 16 -25.99 -3.95 -46.54
C LEU A 16 -27.00 -3.14 -47.37
N ALA A 17 -28.29 -3.49 -47.35
CA ALA A 17 -29.34 -2.77 -48.06
C ALA A 17 -29.99 -1.64 -47.24
N ALA A 18 -29.51 -1.38 -46.01
CA ALA A 18 -29.98 -0.26 -45.18
C ALA A 18 -29.09 1.00 -45.30
N SER A 19 -28.11 1.01 -46.22
CA SER A 19 -27.08 2.06 -46.28
C SER A 19 -27.24 3.08 -47.41
N ALA A 20 -28.33 3.03 -48.20
CA ALA A 20 -28.44 3.89 -49.38
C ALA A 20 -29.88 4.33 -49.68
N ALA A 21 -30.43 5.22 -48.86
CA ALA A 21 -31.46 6.20 -49.28
C ALA A 21 -31.80 7.15 -48.12
N THR A 22 -31.16 8.32 -48.07
CA THR A 22 -31.79 9.65 -47.85
C THR A 22 -30.69 10.70 -47.68
N ALA A 23 -30.18 11.19 -48.80
CA ALA A 23 -29.53 12.49 -48.87
C ALA A 23 -30.54 13.48 -49.47
N ALA A 24 -31.20 14.28 -48.62
CA ALA A 24 -31.75 15.61 -48.93
C ALA A 24 -32.60 16.09 -47.74
N GLY A 25 -32.05 16.99 -46.92
CA GLY A 25 -32.75 17.60 -45.79
C GLY A 25 -31.78 18.48 -45.00
N LEU A 26 -31.42 19.63 -45.57
CA LEU A 26 -30.54 20.62 -44.94
C LEU A 26 -31.25 21.31 -43.76
N SER A 27 -30.44 21.72 -42.77
CA SER A 27 -30.66 22.75 -41.75
C SER A 27 -31.60 22.47 -40.56
N VAL A 28 -31.05 21.89 -39.48
CA VAL A 28 -31.02 22.54 -38.16
C VAL A 28 -29.64 22.28 -37.55
N LEU A 29 -28.84 23.34 -37.40
CA LEU A 29 -27.59 23.33 -36.65
C LEU A 29 -27.89 23.12 -35.16
N GLY A 30 -27.81 21.87 -34.71
CA GLY A 30 -27.77 21.49 -33.31
C GLY A 30 -26.74 20.39 -33.16
N GLY A 31 -25.52 20.76 -32.77
CA GLY A 31 -24.38 19.85 -32.70
C GLY A 31 -24.66 18.66 -31.78
N CYS A 32 -24.69 17.46 -32.35
CA CYS A 32 -24.41 16.24 -31.60
C CYS A 32 -22.93 16.32 -31.24
N SER A 33 -22.64 16.69 -29.98
CA SER A 33 -21.29 16.65 -29.46
C SER A 33 -20.71 15.26 -29.71
N GLU A 34 -19.60 15.23 -30.44
CA GLU A 34 -18.70 14.09 -30.52
C GLU A 34 -18.54 13.51 -29.12
N GLY A 35 -18.69 12.18 -29.03
CA GLY A 35 -18.67 11.46 -27.78
C GLY A 35 -17.53 11.95 -26.90
N GLN A 36 -17.88 12.49 -25.72
CA GLN A 36 -16.93 12.69 -24.65
C GLN A 36 -16.37 11.31 -24.31
N MET A 37 -15.23 10.99 -24.92
CA MET A 37 -14.31 9.97 -24.46
C MET A 37 -14.03 10.28 -23.00
N PHE A 38 -14.55 9.45 -22.10
CA PHE A 38 -14.15 9.43 -20.69
C PHE A 38 -12.72 8.89 -20.60
N ALA A 39 -11.76 9.64 -21.15
CA ALA A 39 -10.35 9.47 -20.85
C ALA A 39 -10.10 10.12 -19.48
N GLY A 40 -10.55 9.43 -18.42
CA GLY A 40 -10.16 9.82 -17.07
C GLY A 40 -8.64 9.89 -16.99
N LYS A 41 -8.08 11.05 -16.61
CA LYS A 41 -6.65 11.19 -16.34
C LYS A 41 -6.24 10.04 -15.41
N LYS A 42 -5.35 9.15 -15.88
CA LYS A 42 -4.79 8.09 -15.03
C LYS A 42 -4.14 8.77 -13.83
N LYS A 43 -4.71 8.59 -12.63
CA LYS A 43 -4.08 9.08 -11.40
C LYS A 43 -2.76 8.33 -11.24
N LYS A 44 -1.63 9.05 -11.27
CA LYS A 44 -0.32 8.50 -10.97
C LYS A 44 -0.34 8.02 -9.52
N ILE A 45 0.08 6.77 -9.30
CA ILE A 45 0.26 6.24 -7.95
C ILE A 45 1.61 6.75 -7.44
N PRO A 46 1.67 7.45 -6.29
CA PRO A 46 2.93 7.91 -5.71
C PRO A 46 3.84 6.73 -5.40
N VAL A 47 5.15 6.92 -5.54
CA VAL A 47 6.16 5.90 -5.25
C VAL A 47 7.05 6.36 -4.11
N GLY A 48 7.18 5.52 -3.08
CA GLY A 48 8.10 5.72 -1.97
C GLY A 48 9.32 4.80 -2.07
N LEU A 49 10.42 5.21 -1.42
CA LEU A 49 11.62 4.38 -1.28
C LEU A 49 11.76 3.89 0.17
N GLN A 50 11.91 2.58 0.35
CA GLN A 50 12.35 2.02 1.64
C GLN A 50 13.86 2.26 1.79
N LEU A 51 14.23 3.13 2.73
CA LEU A 51 15.60 3.61 2.95
C LEU A 51 16.57 2.50 3.38
N TYR A 52 16.07 1.33 3.81
CA TYR A 52 16.94 0.15 4.02
C TYR A 52 17.80 -0.18 2.80
N SER A 53 17.30 0.07 1.58
CA SER A 53 18.03 -0.13 0.31
C SER A 53 19.31 0.71 0.20
N VAL A 54 19.36 1.85 0.89
CA VAL A 54 20.50 2.80 0.88
C VAL A 54 21.02 3.08 2.29
N ARG A 55 20.74 2.19 3.26
CA ARG A 55 21.03 2.38 4.69
C ARG A 55 22.47 2.77 5.00
N GLY A 56 23.44 2.24 4.26
CA GLY A 56 24.86 2.54 4.47
C GLY A 56 25.23 3.98 4.09
N GLU A 57 24.54 4.58 3.12
CA GLU A 57 24.70 6.00 2.80
C GLU A 57 23.85 6.89 3.70
N ALA A 58 22.64 6.41 4.06
CA ALA A 58 21.76 7.14 4.97
C ALA A 58 22.35 7.27 6.39
N GLU A 59 23.10 6.27 6.85
CA GLU A 59 23.83 6.33 8.12
C GLU A 59 24.92 7.40 8.12
N LYS A 60 25.55 7.65 6.97
CA LYS A 60 26.62 8.67 6.82
C LYS A 60 26.04 10.07 6.64
N ASP A 61 24.99 10.21 5.83
CA ASP A 61 24.39 11.48 5.46
C ASP A 61 22.90 11.31 5.08
N LEU A 62 22.05 11.15 6.10
CA LEU A 62 20.60 11.08 5.90
C LEU A 62 20.02 12.31 5.16
N PRO A 63 20.39 13.57 5.50
CA PRO A 63 19.91 14.73 4.75
C PRO A 63 20.25 14.69 3.26
N GLY A 64 21.49 14.32 2.91
CA GLY A 64 21.93 14.17 1.53
C GLY A 64 21.17 13.07 0.79
N VAL A 65 20.92 11.93 1.45
CA VAL A 65 20.10 10.84 0.89
C VAL A 65 18.68 11.29 0.62
N LEU A 66 17.99 11.94 1.58
CA LEU A 66 16.61 12.39 1.38
C LEU A 66 16.51 13.38 0.20
N LYS A 67 17.47 14.30 0.08
CA LYS A 67 17.56 15.20 -1.07
C LYS A 67 17.76 14.47 -2.40
N ALA A 68 18.63 13.46 -2.43
CA ALA A 68 18.87 12.67 -3.62
C ALA A 68 17.62 11.88 -4.03
N VAL A 69 16.94 11.25 -3.07
CA VAL A 69 15.70 10.49 -3.27
C VAL A 69 14.60 11.37 -3.87
N ALA A 70 14.39 12.58 -3.32
CA ALA A 70 13.44 13.54 -3.87
C ALA A 70 13.81 13.97 -5.30
N LYS A 71 15.10 14.24 -5.57
CA LYS A 71 15.58 14.59 -6.92
C LYS A 71 15.36 13.47 -7.94
N MET A 72 15.37 12.21 -7.52
CA MET A 72 15.04 11.06 -8.37
C MET A 72 13.54 10.95 -8.68
N GLY A 73 12.69 11.72 -8.00
CA GLY A 73 11.25 11.79 -8.24
C GLY A 73 10.41 10.86 -7.36
N TYR A 74 10.99 10.29 -6.30
CA TYR A 74 10.20 9.64 -5.24
C TYR A 74 9.40 10.68 -4.47
N GLU A 75 8.20 10.29 -4.06
CA GLU A 75 7.22 11.17 -3.39
C GLU A 75 7.18 10.91 -1.87
N GLY A 76 7.82 9.83 -1.40
CA GLY A 76 7.93 9.53 0.01
C GLY A 76 9.05 8.56 0.34
N VAL A 77 9.26 8.36 1.62
CA VAL A 77 10.24 7.42 2.16
C VAL A 77 9.65 6.60 3.29
N GLU A 78 10.05 5.33 3.33
CA GLU A 78 9.87 4.46 4.49
C GLU A 78 11.20 4.38 5.24
N PHE A 79 11.21 4.71 6.52
CA PHE A 79 12.45 4.75 7.30
C PHE A 79 12.84 3.36 7.79
N ALA A 80 14.15 3.10 7.85
CA ALA A 80 14.74 1.93 8.48
C ALA A 80 15.89 2.35 9.40
N GLY A 81 15.53 3.13 10.43
CA GLY A 81 16.46 3.80 11.32
C GLY A 81 16.48 5.32 11.10
N TYR A 82 16.87 6.03 12.15
CA TYR A 82 16.86 7.50 12.20
C TYR A 82 18.24 8.11 12.44
N TYR A 83 19.28 7.28 12.65
CA TYR A 83 20.69 7.69 12.75
C TYR A 83 20.96 8.82 13.76
N GLY A 84 20.24 8.81 14.89
CA GLY A 84 20.39 9.80 15.97
C GLY A 84 19.64 11.12 15.74
N HIS A 85 18.95 11.30 14.60
CA HIS A 85 18.13 12.47 14.35
C HIS A 85 16.84 12.44 15.17
N LYS A 86 16.43 13.63 15.65
CA LYS A 86 15.16 13.79 16.36
C LYS A 86 14.01 13.96 15.37
N ALA A 87 12.80 13.60 15.79
CA ALA A 87 11.61 13.67 14.95
C ALA A 87 11.37 15.04 14.29
N PRO A 88 11.53 16.19 14.97
CA PRO A 88 11.35 17.50 14.33
C PRO A 88 12.37 17.79 13.22
N ASP A 89 13.62 17.33 13.40
CA ASP A 89 14.68 17.52 12.39
C ASP A 89 14.36 16.69 11.15
N ILE A 90 13.95 15.43 11.33
CA ILE A 90 13.52 14.55 10.24
C ILE A 90 12.31 15.14 9.53
N ARG A 91 11.31 15.61 10.28
CA ARG A 91 10.11 16.22 9.70
C ARG A 91 10.49 17.41 8.81
N LYS A 92 11.39 18.27 9.28
CA LYS A 92 11.90 19.39 8.49
C LYS A 92 12.60 18.93 7.21
N MET A 93 13.46 17.89 7.29
CA MET A 93 14.12 17.36 6.10
C MET A 93 13.14 16.80 5.07
N LEU A 94 12.06 16.15 5.52
CA LEU A 94 10.99 15.68 4.65
C LEU A 94 10.29 16.84 3.95
N ASP A 95 9.89 17.87 4.72
CA ASP A 95 9.21 19.05 4.19
C ASP A 95 10.07 19.83 3.19
N ASP A 96 11.35 20.06 3.51
CA ASP A 96 12.29 20.79 2.65
C ASP A 96 12.49 20.09 1.28
N ASN A 97 12.24 18.78 1.21
CA ASN A 97 12.38 17.98 0.01
C ASN A 97 11.03 17.55 -0.61
N GLY A 98 9.90 17.99 -0.04
CA GLY A 98 8.57 17.61 -0.51
C GLY A 98 8.27 16.10 -0.40
N LEU A 99 8.95 15.40 0.51
CA LEU A 99 8.75 13.97 0.76
C LEU A 99 7.74 13.76 1.89
N VAL A 100 6.94 12.70 1.79
CA VAL A 100 6.14 12.22 2.93
C VAL A 100 6.81 11.03 3.60
N CYS A 101 6.61 10.88 4.91
CA CYS A 101 6.89 9.61 5.58
C CYS A 101 5.75 8.63 5.25
N CYS A 102 6.03 7.62 4.42
CA CYS A 102 5.04 6.63 4.00
C CYS A 102 5.14 5.31 4.77
N GLY A 103 5.90 5.29 5.87
CA GLY A 103 6.02 4.15 6.77
C GLY A 103 7.30 4.21 7.59
N THR A 104 7.39 3.36 8.60
CA THR A 104 8.62 3.15 9.37
C THR A 104 8.78 1.68 9.72
N HIS A 105 9.99 1.16 9.54
CA HIS A 105 10.45 -0.04 10.23
C HIS A 105 10.71 0.29 11.71
N THR A 106 9.74 -0.06 12.54
CA THR A 106 9.72 0.21 14.00
C THR A 106 10.09 -1.04 14.76
N GLN A 107 11.08 -0.94 15.65
CA GLN A 107 11.50 -2.07 16.49
C GLN A 107 10.38 -2.48 17.44
N TYR A 108 10.12 -3.79 17.56
CA TYR A 108 9.02 -4.29 18.36
C TYR A 108 9.13 -3.90 19.85
N ASP A 109 10.36 -3.80 20.35
CA ASP A 109 10.68 -3.44 21.74
C ASP A 109 10.45 -1.95 22.08
N THR A 110 10.05 -1.14 21.10
CA THR A 110 9.62 0.27 21.29
C THR A 110 8.10 0.40 21.46
N LEU A 111 7.36 -0.68 21.23
CA LEU A 111 5.90 -0.74 21.36
C LEU A 111 5.45 -1.29 22.73
N THR A 112 6.38 -1.36 23.69
CA THR A 112 6.12 -1.75 25.08
C THR A 112 5.40 -0.62 25.83
N PRO A 113 4.65 -0.91 26.92
CA PRO A 113 3.88 0.10 27.64
C PRO A 113 4.66 1.34 28.09
N ASP A 114 5.95 1.19 28.41
CA ASP A 114 6.84 2.26 28.87
C ASP A 114 7.38 3.15 27.73
N LYS A 115 7.44 2.65 26.49
CA LYS A 115 7.96 3.38 25.32
C LYS A 115 6.89 3.74 24.29
N PHE A 116 5.69 3.22 24.44
CA PHE A 116 4.61 3.35 23.46
C PHE A 116 4.29 4.81 23.14
N GLU A 117 4.12 5.66 24.16
CA GLU A 117 3.77 7.07 23.97
C GLU A 117 4.88 7.85 23.24
N GLU A 118 6.15 7.57 23.55
CA GLU A 118 7.29 8.16 22.85
C GLU A 118 7.27 7.77 21.37
N THR A 119 7.05 6.48 21.07
CA THR A 119 6.97 5.96 19.70
C THR A 119 5.80 6.59 18.93
N VAL A 120 4.64 6.75 19.56
CA VAL A 120 3.47 7.40 18.95
C VAL A 120 3.77 8.88 18.67
N GLU A 121 4.36 9.61 19.61
CA GLU A 121 4.66 11.04 19.41
C GLU A 121 5.72 11.26 18.34
N PHE A 122 6.74 10.39 18.30
CA PHE A 122 7.75 10.42 17.25
C PHE A 122 7.11 10.27 15.86
N ASN A 123 6.28 9.24 15.68
CA ASN A 123 5.60 8.99 14.40
C ASN A 123 4.59 10.08 14.05
N ARG A 124 3.90 10.65 15.04
CA ARG A 124 2.98 11.78 14.84
C ARG A 124 3.71 13.00 14.30
N THR A 125 4.88 13.32 14.87
CA THR A 125 5.72 14.43 14.42
C THR A 125 6.15 14.28 12.96
N LEU A 126 6.52 13.05 12.55
CA LEU A 126 6.86 12.73 11.16
C LEU A 126 5.64 12.78 10.21
N GLY A 127 4.42 12.78 10.75
CA GLY A 127 3.20 12.56 9.96
C GLY A 127 3.04 11.11 9.49
N ASN A 128 3.78 10.16 10.10
CA ASN A 128 3.70 8.75 9.77
C ASN A 128 2.42 8.13 10.33
N LYS A 129 1.83 7.25 9.53
CA LYS A 129 0.63 6.48 9.87
C LYS A 129 0.90 4.98 9.99
N TYR A 130 2.02 4.49 9.45
CA TYR A 130 2.26 3.06 9.28
C TYR A 130 3.48 2.64 10.11
N ILE A 131 3.21 1.98 11.24
CA ILE A 131 4.21 1.44 12.16
C ILE A 131 4.42 -0.02 11.78
N ILE A 132 5.47 -0.32 11.04
CA ILE A 132 5.73 -1.66 10.53
C ILE A 132 6.83 -2.31 11.35
N VAL A 133 6.52 -3.40 12.05
CA VAL A 133 7.52 -4.22 12.72
C VAL A 133 8.27 -4.98 11.63
N PRO A 134 9.57 -4.72 11.41
CA PRO A 134 10.24 -5.28 10.27
C PRO A 134 10.65 -6.72 10.49
N TRP A 135 10.93 -7.10 11.73
CA TRP A 135 11.58 -8.35 12.05
C TRP A 135 11.30 -8.73 13.49
N LEU A 136 11.27 -10.03 13.73
CA LEU A 136 11.12 -10.63 15.05
C LEU A 136 12.17 -11.72 15.21
N ASP A 137 12.65 -11.92 16.44
CA ASP A 137 13.63 -12.98 16.70
C ASP A 137 13.03 -14.35 16.36
N PRO A 138 13.57 -15.06 15.35
CA PRO A 138 13.04 -16.34 14.95
C PRO A 138 13.16 -17.35 16.10
N ASN A 139 14.22 -17.31 16.92
CA ASN A 139 14.41 -18.28 17.99
C ASN A 139 13.37 -18.16 19.10
N ALA A 140 13.00 -16.94 19.47
CA ALA A 140 11.97 -16.66 20.46
C ALA A 140 10.55 -17.00 19.98
N ASN A 141 10.34 -17.03 18.66
CA ASN A 141 9.04 -17.18 18.03
C ASN A 141 8.87 -18.51 17.26
N ASN A 142 9.75 -19.48 17.41
CA ASN A 142 9.69 -20.75 16.65
C ASN A 142 8.59 -21.74 17.11
N THR A 143 7.54 -21.29 17.81
CA THR A 143 6.40 -22.13 18.21
C THR A 143 5.08 -21.51 17.76
N ARG A 144 4.08 -22.36 17.47
CA ARG A 144 2.74 -21.90 17.09
C ARG A 144 2.12 -21.03 18.18
N GLU A 145 2.34 -21.40 19.45
CA GLU A 145 1.85 -20.67 20.62
C GLU A 145 2.48 -19.27 20.73
N ALA A 146 3.78 -19.13 20.40
CA ALA A 146 4.44 -17.83 20.37
C ALA A 146 3.86 -16.92 19.28
N TRP A 147 3.64 -17.42 18.07
CA TRP A 147 2.98 -16.66 17.00
C TRP A 147 1.53 -16.29 17.33
N LEU A 148 0.78 -17.17 17.99
CA LEU A 148 -0.56 -16.83 18.48
C LEU A 148 -0.53 -15.76 19.59
N LYS A 149 0.50 -15.77 20.45
CA LYS A 149 0.70 -14.71 21.46
C LYS A 149 1.00 -13.38 20.77
N LEU A 150 1.89 -13.39 19.80
CA LEU A 150 2.23 -12.22 19.00
C LEU A 150 1.00 -11.66 18.26
N ALA A 151 0.16 -12.51 17.69
CA ALA A 151 -1.09 -12.09 17.05
C ALA A 151 -1.99 -11.30 18.03
N ARG A 152 -2.16 -11.80 19.26
CA ARG A 152 -2.92 -11.07 20.31
C ARG A 152 -2.27 -9.74 20.68
N GLU A 153 -0.95 -9.67 20.69
CA GLU A 153 -0.21 -8.43 20.98
C GLU A 153 -0.38 -7.39 19.87
N PHE A 154 -0.28 -7.82 18.60
CA PHE A 154 -0.54 -6.96 17.44
C PHE A 154 -1.98 -6.44 17.43
N ASP A 155 -2.96 -7.28 17.78
CA ASP A 155 -4.35 -6.86 17.93
C ASP A 155 -4.54 -5.80 19.01
N ALA A 156 -3.90 -5.99 20.16
CA ALA A 156 -3.93 -5.03 21.26
C ALA A 156 -3.27 -3.70 20.86
N LEU A 157 -2.14 -3.75 20.16
CA LEU A 157 -1.45 -2.57 19.64
C LEU A 157 -2.30 -1.83 18.59
N ALA A 158 -2.96 -2.55 17.70
CA ALA A 158 -3.87 -1.96 16.73
C ALA A 158 -5.06 -1.23 17.40
N VAL A 159 -5.61 -1.76 18.50
CA VAL A 159 -6.61 -1.03 19.32
C VAL A 159 -6.03 0.27 19.86
N LYS A 160 -4.82 0.21 20.45
CA LYS A 160 -4.17 1.37 21.08
C LYS A 160 -3.75 2.44 20.08
N LEU A 161 -3.35 2.06 18.87
CA LEU A 161 -2.91 3.00 17.82
C LEU A 161 -4.07 3.69 17.09
N ARG A 162 -5.26 3.06 17.09
CA ARG A 162 -6.44 3.57 16.37
C ARG A 162 -6.82 5.01 16.74
N PRO A 163 -6.87 5.45 18.02
CA PRO A 163 -7.17 6.84 18.38
C PRO A 163 -6.15 7.86 17.83
N HIS A 164 -4.94 7.41 17.49
CA HIS A 164 -3.89 8.23 16.91
C HIS A 164 -3.89 8.23 15.38
N GLY A 165 -4.82 7.50 14.74
CA GLY A 165 -4.87 7.37 13.29
C GLY A 165 -3.67 6.62 12.71
N MET A 166 -3.09 5.70 13.49
CA MET A 166 -1.94 4.89 13.12
C MET A 166 -2.33 3.42 13.01
N TRP A 167 -1.62 2.70 12.15
CA TRP A 167 -1.77 1.27 11.92
C TRP A 167 -0.47 0.57 12.22
N ILE A 168 -0.56 -0.61 12.85
CA ILE A 168 0.56 -1.52 13.01
C ILE A 168 0.56 -2.57 11.91
N GLY A 169 1.74 -3.01 11.49
CA GLY A 169 1.91 -4.11 10.56
C GLY A 169 3.19 -4.90 10.79
N TYR A 170 3.36 -5.95 9.99
CA TYR A 170 4.57 -6.78 9.99
C TYR A 170 5.12 -6.93 8.56
N HIS A 171 6.44 -6.80 8.42
CA HIS A 171 7.15 -6.97 7.15
C HIS A 171 7.63 -8.41 6.98
N ALA A 172 7.24 -9.04 5.89
CA ALA A 172 7.58 -10.43 5.61
C ALA A 172 9.08 -10.63 5.31
N HIS A 173 9.62 -11.71 5.84
CA HIS A 173 10.92 -12.26 5.50
C HIS A 173 10.76 -13.70 5.00
N ALA A 174 11.77 -14.24 4.32
CA ALA A 174 11.75 -15.62 3.82
C ALA A 174 11.48 -16.66 4.94
N GLY A 175 11.88 -16.37 6.18
CA GLY A 175 11.64 -17.23 7.34
C GLY A 175 10.16 -17.34 7.72
N ASP A 176 9.34 -16.32 7.43
CA ASP A 176 7.94 -16.26 7.86
C ASP A 176 7.04 -17.22 7.08
N PHE A 177 7.52 -17.70 5.94
CA PHE A 177 6.83 -18.70 5.11
C PHE A 177 7.23 -20.14 5.45
N LYS A 178 8.07 -20.34 6.47
CA LYS A 178 8.35 -21.68 7.01
C LYS A 178 7.14 -22.18 7.77
N LYS A 179 6.92 -23.50 7.70
CA LYS A 179 5.79 -24.15 8.35
C LYS A 179 6.11 -24.62 9.76
N ILE A 180 5.15 -24.46 10.65
CA ILE A 180 5.06 -25.13 11.94
C ILE A 180 3.67 -25.74 12.09
N SER A 181 3.60 -27.03 12.44
CA SER A 181 2.33 -27.75 12.59
C SER A 181 1.41 -27.67 11.36
N GLY A 182 1.99 -27.54 10.15
CA GLY A 182 1.25 -27.51 8.88
C GLY A 182 0.90 -26.12 8.32
N GLU A 183 1.00 -25.06 9.14
CA GLU A 183 0.69 -23.66 8.78
C GLU A 183 1.99 -22.83 8.71
N THR A 184 2.05 -21.77 7.89
CA THR A 184 3.21 -20.86 7.92
C THR A 184 3.13 -19.91 9.11
N TYR A 185 4.27 -19.36 9.56
CA TYR A 185 4.26 -18.31 10.58
C TYR A 185 3.43 -17.09 10.17
N TRP A 186 3.54 -16.71 8.90
CA TRP A 186 2.74 -15.67 8.27
C TRP A 186 1.24 -15.95 8.37
N ASP A 187 0.81 -17.16 8.02
CA ASP A 187 -0.60 -17.55 8.09
C ASP A 187 -1.10 -17.60 9.54
N ILE A 188 -0.27 -18.08 10.49
CA ILE A 188 -0.63 -18.09 11.91
C ILE A 188 -0.83 -16.65 12.41
N LEU A 189 0.07 -15.72 12.09
CA LEU A 189 -0.06 -14.33 12.52
C LEU A 189 -1.31 -13.67 11.92
N PHE A 190 -1.45 -13.68 10.59
CA PHE A 190 -2.50 -12.93 9.90
C PHE A 190 -3.86 -13.64 9.89
N GLY A 191 -3.89 -14.95 10.10
CA GLY A 191 -5.12 -15.70 10.35
C GLY A 191 -5.69 -15.48 11.76
N ASN A 192 -4.90 -14.93 12.69
CA ASN A 192 -5.29 -14.71 14.09
C ASN A 192 -5.18 -13.25 14.53
N THR A 193 -5.04 -12.31 13.58
CA THR A 193 -5.13 -10.87 13.82
C THR A 193 -6.36 -10.28 13.15
N ARG A 194 -6.73 -9.09 13.60
CA ARG A 194 -7.75 -8.25 12.97
C ARG A 194 -7.28 -7.70 11.62
N LYS A 195 -8.24 -7.33 10.77
CA LYS A 195 -7.97 -6.81 9.41
C LYS A 195 -7.21 -5.48 9.39
N GLU A 196 -7.20 -4.75 10.51
CA GLU A 196 -6.48 -3.48 10.65
C GLU A 196 -4.98 -3.67 10.87
N VAL A 197 -4.51 -4.90 11.12
CA VAL A 197 -3.07 -5.22 11.17
C VAL A 197 -2.57 -5.40 9.74
N LEU A 198 -1.57 -4.61 9.36
CA LEU A 198 -1.10 -4.52 7.99
C LEU A 198 -0.13 -5.65 7.65
N MET A 199 -0.35 -6.25 6.49
CA MET A 199 0.58 -7.15 5.83
C MET A 199 1.49 -6.32 4.92
N GLN A 200 2.81 -6.33 5.17
CA GLN A 200 3.79 -5.75 4.26
C GLN A 200 4.72 -6.84 3.71
N MET A 201 4.99 -6.78 2.40
CA MET A 201 5.75 -7.77 1.64
C MET A 201 6.99 -7.16 1.01
#